data_AF-A0A329RK32-F1
#
_entry.id   AF-A0A329RK32-F1
#
_cell.length_a   1.000
_cell.length_b   1.000
_cell.length_c   1.000
_cell.angle_alpha   90.00
_cell.angle_beta   90.00
_cell.angle_gamma   90.00
#
_symmetry.space_group_name_H-M   'P 1'
#
loop_
_entity.id
_entity.type
_entity.pdbx_description
1 polymer ?
#
loop_
_entity_poly.entity_id
_entity_poly.type
_entity_poly.pdbx_seq_one_letter_code
_entity_poly.pdbx_strand_id
1 'polypeptide(L)'
;MLPHLNSTHTDFEETYNASMMSNTPLSNFRFVSETAQHRYEWLHWIVERNRPVSEVDNPLTRCISRLKTVSSKTLKADMQKVARNVGVLIEKEMGNFLGVMCDGWSHSSVHHVAIYGVFIVKGNGSQRQLQYQSENRYYPGATVGRLR
;
A
#
# COMPACT_ATOMS: atom_id res chain seq x y z
N MET A 1 -11.91 5.30 -42.16
CA MET A 1 -11.00 5.02 -41.03
C MET A 1 -9.96 3.96 -41.36
N LEU A 2 -10.32 2.80 -41.93
CA LEU A 2 -9.36 1.76 -42.36
C LEU A 2 -8.30 2.19 -43.40
N PRO A 3 -8.60 3.03 -44.42
CA PRO A 3 -7.60 3.42 -45.42
C PRO A 3 -6.45 4.26 -44.86
N HIS A 4 -6.72 5.05 -43.81
CA HIS A 4 -5.74 5.95 -43.20
C HIS A 4 -4.77 5.22 -42.27
N LEU A 5 -5.21 4.13 -41.63
CA LEU A 5 -4.32 3.27 -40.86
C LEU A 5 -3.31 2.57 -41.79
N ASN A 6 -3.78 2.05 -42.93
CA ASN A 6 -2.93 1.35 -43.90
C ASN A 6 -1.92 2.28 -44.62
N SER A 7 -2.23 3.58 -44.73
CA SER A 7 -1.30 4.56 -45.34
C SER A 7 -0.20 5.04 -44.40
N THR A 8 -0.42 4.94 -43.08
CA THR A 8 0.44 5.58 -42.07
C THR A 8 1.26 4.56 -41.28
N HIS A 9 0.75 3.33 -41.16
CA HIS A 9 1.38 2.22 -40.48
C HIS A 9 1.24 0.96 -41.34
N THR A 10 2.18 0.77 -42.27
CA THR A 10 2.21 -0.40 -43.18
C THR A 10 2.37 -1.73 -42.41
N ASP A 11 2.87 -1.65 -41.18
CA ASP A 11 3.06 -2.73 -40.21
C ASP A 11 1.83 -2.96 -39.31
N PHE A 12 0.73 -2.21 -39.50
CA PHE A 12 -0.46 -2.33 -38.67
C PHE A 12 -1.07 -3.73 -38.72
N GLU A 13 -1.13 -4.35 -39.90
CA GLU A 13 -1.69 -5.69 -40.06
C GLU A 13 -0.81 -6.75 -39.39
N GLU A 14 0.51 -6.60 -39.50
CA GLU A 14 1.49 -7.51 -38.90
C GLU A 14 1.51 -7.38 -37.37
N THR A 15 1.46 -6.15 -36.84
CA THR A 15 1.37 -5.87 -35.39
C THR A 15 0.03 -6.31 -34.80
N TYR A 16 -1.09 -6.12 -35.52
CA TYR A 16 -2.40 -6.63 -35.12
C TYR A 16 -2.41 -8.16 -35.06
N ASN A 17 -1.90 -8.83 -36.10
CA ASN A 17 -1.80 -10.27 -36.14
C ASN A 17 -0.86 -10.81 -35.06
N ALA A 18 0.29 -10.19 -34.84
CA ALA A 18 1.19 -10.53 -33.74
C ALA A 18 0.53 -10.35 -32.36
N SER A 19 -0.30 -9.31 -32.18
CA SER A 19 -1.05 -9.09 -30.95
C SER A 19 -2.15 -10.13 -30.72
N MET A 20 -2.81 -10.60 -31.79
CA MET A 20 -3.80 -11.69 -31.74
C MET A 20 -3.17 -13.07 -31.54
N MET A 21 -1.95 -13.28 -32.06
CA MET A 21 -1.15 -14.50 -31.85
C MET A 21 -0.53 -14.54 -30.46
N SER A 22 -0.20 -13.38 -29.90
CA SER A 22 0.06 -13.27 -28.47
C SER A 22 -1.29 -13.54 -27.79
N ASN A 23 -1.49 -14.72 -27.21
CA ASN A 23 -2.59 -14.98 -26.28
C ASN A 23 -2.39 -14.17 -24.98
N THR A 24 -2.10 -12.88 -25.11
CA THR A 24 -2.03 -11.90 -24.04
C THR A 24 -3.47 -11.44 -23.84
N PRO A 25 -4.21 -12.03 -22.89
CA PRO A 25 -5.60 -11.67 -22.72
C PRO A 25 -5.70 -10.16 -22.45
N LEU A 26 -6.79 -9.55 -22.94
CA LEU A 26 -7.11 -8.13 -22.67
C LEU A 26 -7.10 -7.83 -21.15
N SER A 27 -7.22 -8.85 -20.29
CA SER A 27 -7.02 -8.74 -18.84
C SER A 27 -5.63 -8.24 -18.42
N ASN A 28 -4.61 -8.34 -19.28
CA ASN A 28 -3.29 -7.73 -19.06
C ASN A 28 -3.33 -6.21 -19.25
N PHE A 29 -4.26 -5.70 -20.07
CA PHE A 29 -4.67 -4.30 -20.02
C PHE A 29 -5.64 -4.15 -18.85
N ARG A 30 -5.08 -4.19 -17.63
CA ARG A 30 -5.83 -4.13 -16.39
C ARG A 30 -6.51 -2.76 -16.26
N PHE A 31 -7.70 -2.63 -16.81
CA PHE A 31 -8.55 -1.48 -16.56
C PHE A 31 -8.90 -1.46 -15.06
N VAL A 32 -8.25 -0.58 -14.31
CA VAL A 32 -8.58 -0.29 -12.92
C VAL A 32 -9.86 0.55 -12.94
N SER A 33 -10.85 0.19 -12.12
CA SER A 33 -12.06 1.01 -12.04
C SER A 33 -11.72 2.39 -11.50
N GLU A 34 -12.37 3.43 -12.01
CA GLU A 34 -12.17 4.82 -11.56
C GLU A 34 -12.33 4.95 -10.03
N THR A 35 -13.27 4.18 -9.45
CA THR A 35 -13.46 4.13 -7.99
C THR A 35 -12.25 3.52 -7.26
N ALA A 36 -11.62 2.48 -7.82
CA ALA A 36 -10.41 1.91 -7.24
C ALA A 36 -9.22 2.87 -7.38
N GLN A 37 -9.11 3.59 -8.50
CA GLN A 37 -8.11 4.62 -8.72
C GLN A 37 -8.22 5.76 -7.70
N HIS A 38 -9.42 6.34 -7.53
CA HIS A 38 -9.62 7.43 -6.56
C HIS A 38 -9.36 6.98 -5.11
N ARG A 39 -9.66 5.72 -4.76
CA ARG A 39 -9.30 5.17 -3.45
C ARG A 39 -7.80 5.06 -3.25
N TYR A 40 -7.07 4.61 -4.28
CA TYR A 40 -5.62 4.60 -4.24
C TYR A 40 -5.05 6.01 -4.09
N GLU A 41 -5.60 7.00 -4.78
CA GLU A 41 -5.15 8.40 -4.67
C GLU A 41 -5.40 8.97 -3.26
N TRP A 42 -6.53 8.65 -2.63
CA TRP A 42 -6.76 8.97 -1.22
C TRP A 42 -5.74 8.30 -0.30
N LEU A 43 -5.45 7.01 -0.50
CA LEU A 43 -4.47 6.26 0.30
C LEU A 43 -3.07 6.88 0.16
N HIS A 44 -2.64 7.12 -1.08
CA HIS A 44 -1.36 7.72 -1.41
C HIS A 44 -1.24 9.10 -0.76
N TRP A 45 -2.27 9.95 -0.87
CA TRP A 45 -2.26 11.26 -0.25
C TRP A 45 -2.14 11.19 1.29
N ILE A 46 -2.90 10.32 1.95
CA ILE A 46 -2.85 10.14 3.40
C ILE A 46 -1.47 9.67 3.85
N VAL A 47 -0.92 8.65 3.19
CA VAL A 47 0.34 7.99 3.58
C VAL A 47 1.54 8.90 3.29
N GLU A 48 1.67 9.40 2.06
CA GLU A 48 2.84 10.21 1.64
C GLU A 48 2.92 11.56 2.35
N ARG A 49 1.78 12.17 2.70
CA ARG A 49 1.74 13.46 3.39
C ARG A 49 1.63 13.32 4.90
N ASN A 50 1.60 12.10 5.43
CA ASN A 50 1.37 11.80 6.85
C ASN A 50 0.17 12.57 7.42
N ARG A 51 -0.97 12.48 6.75
CA ARG A 51 -2.21 13.14 7.15
C ARG A 51 -3.09 12.21 7.99
N PRO A 52 -3.91 12.74 8.91
CA PRO A 52 -4.84 11.90 9.65
C PRO A 52 -5.89 11.32 8.70
N VAL A 53 -6.25 10.04 8.88
CA VAL A 53 -7.27 9.36 8.06
C VAL A 53 -8.62 10.09 8.13
N SER A 54 -8.90 10.81 9.21
CA SER A 54 -10.11 11.63 9.35
C SER A 54 -10.20 12.76 8.32
N GLU A 55 -9.11 13.12 7.65
CA GLU A 55 -9.16 14.22 6.70
C GLU A 55 -9.98 13.92 5.45
N VAL A 56 -10.13 12.65 5.08
CA VAL A 56 -11.04 12.29 3.98
C VAL A 56 -12.52 12.53 4.34
N ASP A 57 -12.83 12.71 5.62
CA ASP A 57 -14.14 13.15 6.11
C ASP A 57 -14.25 14.67 6.27
N ASN A 58 -13.14 15.42 6.17
CA ASN A 58 -13.15 16.87 6.32
C ASN A 58 -13.95 17.52 5.18
N PRO A 59 -14.96 18.38 5.50
CA PRO A 59 -15.79 19.01 4.47
C PRO A 59 -15.01 19.89 3.48
N LEU A 60 -14.00 20.64 3.94
CA LEU A 60 -13.18 21.49 3.09
C LEU A 60 -12.32 20.64 2.15
N THR A 61 -11.68 19.60 2.68
CA THR A 61 -10.86 18.68 1.89
C THR A 61 -11.72 17.99 0.82
N ARG A 62 -12.93 17.55 1.17
CA ARG A 62 -13.88 16.97 0.20
C ARG A 62 -14.28 17.97 -0.89
N CYS A 63 -14.58 19.21 -0.51
CA CYS A 63 -15.02 20.24 -1.42
C CYS A 63 -13.95 20.59 -2.48
N ILE A 64 -12.69 20.61 -2.08
CA ILE A 64 -11.58 20.93 -2.99
C ILE A 64 -11.00 19.69 -3.69
N SER A 65 -11.26 18.47 -3.18
CA SER A 65 -10.79 17.25 -3.81
C SER A 65 -11.56 16.97 -5.09
N ARG A 66 -10.86 16.56 -6.15
CA ARG A 66 -11.49 16.04 -7.38
C ARG A 66 -11.85 14.56 -7.29
N LEU A 67 -11.62 13.95 -6.12
CA LEU A 67 -11.75 12.52 -5.89
C LEU A 67 -13.17 12.15 -5.51
N LYS A 68 -13.60 10.93 -5.86
CA LYS A 68 -14.85 10.39 -5.33
C LYS A 68 -14.78 10.32 -3.80
N THR A 69 -15.88 10.68 -3.16
CA THR A 69 -15.95 10.71 -1.70
C THR A 69 -15.74 9.32 -1.11
N VAL A 70 -14.95 9.26 -0.05
CA VAL A 70 -14.70 8.05 0.74
C VAL A 70 -14.80 8.42 2.22
N SER A 71 -15.27 7.48 3.04
CA SER A 71 -15.25 7.67 4.50
C SER A 71 -13.93 7.20 5.09
N SER A 72 -13.50 7.79 6.20
CA SER A 72 -12.30 7.34 6.92
C SER A 72 -12.35 5.85 7.27
N LYS A 73 -13.53 5.34 7.64
CA LYS A 73 -13.76 3.92 7.94
C LYS A 73 -13.45 3.03 6.75
N THR A 74 -13.95 3.37 5.57
CA THR A 74 -13.70 2.61 4.34
C THR A 74 -12.23 2.71 3.94
N LEU A 75 -11.64 3.90 4.01
CA LEU A 75 -10.24 4.10 3.67
C LEU A 75 -9.32 3.32 4.61
N LYS A 76 -9.60 3.31 5.91
CA LYS A 76 -8.87 2.50 6.91
C LYS A 76 -8.94 1.01 6.60
N ALA A 77 -10.11 0.50 6.19
CA ALA A 77 -10.25 -0.89 5.78
C ALA A 77 -9.43 -1.21 4.52
N ASP A 78 -9.37 -0.28 3.57
CA ASP A 78 -8.55 -0.42 2.37
C ASP A 78 -7.04 -0.33 2.70
N MET A 79 -6.62 0.55 3.62
CA MET A 79 -5.24 0.58 4.16
C MET A 79 -4.84 -0.77 4.76
N GLN A 80 -5.71 -1.39 5.57
CA GLN A 80 -5.44 -2.69 6.18
C GLN A 80 -5.26 -3.80 5.14
N LYS A 81 -6.07 -3.80 4.08
CA LYS A 81 -5.92 -4.76 2.97
C LYS A 81 -4.62 -4.54 2.22
N VAL A 82 -4.26 -3.29 1.94
CA VAL A 82 -3.00 -2.94 1.29
C VAL A 82 -1.82 -3.38 2.14
N ALA A 83 -1.82 -3.05 3.45
CA ALA A 83 -0.77 -3.46 4.37
C ALA A 83 -0.60 -5.00 4.40
N ARG A 84 -1.71 -5.76 4.41
CA ARG A 84 -1.66 -7.22 4.33
C ARG A 84 -1.03 -7.71 3.02
N ASN A 85 -1.48 -7.17 1.89
CA ASN A 85 -0.98 -7.58 0.57
C ASN A 85 0.50 -7.21 0.36
N VAL A 86 0.91 -6.03 0.84
CA VAL A 86 2.31 -5.59 0.85
C VAL A 86 3.13 -6.48 1.78
N GLY A 87 2.60 -6.87 2.94
CA GLY A 87 3.24 -7.82 3.84
C GLY A 87 3.57 -9.16 3.17
N VAL A 88 2.63 -9.74 2.41
CA VAL A 88 2.86 -10.97 1.64
C VAL A 88 3.95 -10.78 0.57
N LEU A 89 3.98 -9.63 -0.10
CA LEU A 89 5.02 -9.32 -1.09
C LEU A 89 6.39 -9.20 -0.43
N ILE A 90 6.47 -8.52 0.72
CA ILE A 90 7.68 -8.34 1.50
C ILE A 90 8.18 -9.68 2.05
N GLU A 91 7.30 -10.54 2.55
CA GLU A 91 7.64 -11.90 3.00
C GLU A 91 8.30 -12.71 1.89
N LYS A 92 7.73 -12.65 0.67
CA LYS A 92 8.32 -13.30 -0.50
C LYS A 92 9.69 -12.71 -0.89
N GLU A 93 9.87 -11.40 -0.75
CA GLU A 93 11.12 -10.70 -1.06
C GLU A 93 12.23 -10.96 -0.03
N MET A 94 11.84 -11.05 1.24
CA MET A 94 12.72 -11.27 2.40
C MET A 94 13.38 -12.66 2.39
N GLY A 95 12.66 -13.69 1.92
CA GLY A 95 13.16 -15.06 1.94
C GLY A 95 13.50 -15.51 3.37
N ASN A 96 14.64 -16.19 3.54
CA ASN A 96 14.99 -16.83 4.81
C ASN A 96 15.83 -15.97 5.77
N PHE A 97 16.23 -14.75 5.36
CA PHE A 97 17.12 -13.90 6.15
C PHE A 97 16.40 -12.64 6.60
N LEU A 98 16.09 -12.58 7.90
CA LEU A 98 15.44 -11.46 8.57
C LEU A 98 16.18 -11.12 9.86
N GLY A 99 16.52 -9.85 10.03
CA GLY A 99 16.85 -9.24 11.31
C GLY A 99 15.62 -8.57 11.93
N VAL A 100 15.50 -8.61 13.24
CA VAL A 100 14.46 -7.87 13.97
C VAL A 100 15.14 -6.77 14.78
N MET A 101 14.70 -5.53 14.60
CA MET A 101 15.12 -4.37 15.38
C MET A 101 13.96 -3.93 16.26
N CYS A 102 14.23 -3.58 17.51
CA CYS A 102 13.21 -3.07 18.43
C CYS A 102 13.64 -1.69 18.92
N ASP A 103 12.68 -0.76 18.99
CA ASP A 103 12.86 0.55 19.63
C ASP A 103 11.83 0.70 20.74
N GLY A 104 12.27 1.05 21.94
CA GLY A 104 11.44 1.12 23.14
C GLY A 104 11.34 2.55 23.65
N TRP A 105 10.12 3.03 23.90
CA TRP A 105 9.91 4.33 24.55
C TRP A 105 8.83 4.23 25.62
N SER A 106 8.84 5.18 26.54
CA SER A 106 7.81 5.28 27.58
C SER A 106 7.16 6.64 27.51
N HIS A 107 5.84 6.69 27.58
CA HIS A 107 5.09 7.93 27.68
C HIS A 107 4.08 7.80 28.82
N SER A 108 4.23 8.65 29.85
CA SER A 108 3.46 8.55 31.09
C SER A 108 3.61 7.15 31.72
N SER A 109 2.51 6.48 32.05
CA SER A 109 2.48 5.12 32.61
C SER A 109 2.50 4.00 31.56
N VAL A 110 2.70 4.32 30.27
CA VAL A 110 2.63 3.33 29.19
C VAL A 110 4.01 3.13 28.57
N HIS A 111 4.44 1.88 28.56
CA HIS A 111 5.64 1.44 27.85
C HIS A 111 5.25 0.96 26.45
N HIS A 112 6.00 1.41 25.46
CA HIS A 112 5.79 1.12 24.06
C HIS A 112 7.04 0.47 23.48
N VAL A 113 6.85 -0.44 22.54
CA VAL A 113 7.93 -1.05 21.76
C VAL A 113 7.49 -1.06 20.30
N ALA A 114 8.26 -0.42 19.43
CA ALA A 114 8.18 -0.64 17.99
C ALA A 114 9.06 -1.82 17.61
N ILE A 115 8.54 -2.67 16.71
CA ILE A 115 9.25 -3.82 16.16
C ILE A 115 9.37 -3.59 14.66
N TYR A 116 10.59 -3.69 14.15
CA TYR A 116 10.94 -3.52 12.74
C TYR A 116 11.55 -4.81 12.21
N GLY A 117 11.05 -5.30 11.09
CA GLY A 117 11.75 -6.31 10.30
C GLY A 117 12.74 -5.65 9.34
N VAL A 118 13.98 -6.13 9.32
CA VAL A 118 15.08 -5.65 8.47
C VAL A 118 15.60 -6.82 7.65
N PHE A 119 15.72 -6.66 6.34
CA PHE A 119 16.26 -7.69 5.45
C PHE A 119 17.05 -7.04 4.32
N ILE A 120 17.95 -7.82 3.71
CA ILE A 120 18.79 -7.35 2.61
C ILE A 120 18.16 -7.79 1.29
N VAL A 121 17.79 -6.83 0.45
CA VAL A 121 17.34 -7.09 -0.92
C VAL A 121 18.56 -7.28 -1.82
N LYS A 122 18.63 -8.39 -2.56
CA LYS A 122 19.69 -8.60 -3.58
C LYS A 122 19.42 -7.71 -4.79
N GLY A 123 20.14 -6.59 -4.86
CA GLY A 123 20.09 -5.60 -5.94
C GLY A 123 20.07 -4.19 -5.38
N ASN A 124 21.11 -3.39 -5.68
CA ASN A 124 21.35 -2.00 -5.26
C ASN A 124 20.64 -1.57 -3.95
N GLY A 125 21.23 -1.98 -2.82
CA GLY A 125 21.24 -1.26 -1.54
C GLY A 125 19.95 -0.56 -1.11
N SER A 126 18.78 -1.18 -1.27
CA SER A 126 17.50 -0.58 -0.89
C SER A 126 17.04 -1.11 0.47
N GLN A 127 17.12 -0.28 1.51
CA GLN A 127 16.58 -0.57 2.85
C GLN A 127 15.09 -0.26 2.86
N ARG A 128 14.23 -1.26 3.08
CA ARG A 128 12.79 -1.06 3.30
C ARG A 128 12.49 -1.20 4.79
N GLN A 129 12.05 -0.12 5.42
CA GLN A 129 11.73 -0.08 6.85
C GLN A 129 10.28 -0.56 7.06
N LEU A 130 10.11 -1.65 7.81
CA LEU A 130 8.80 -2.11 8.27
C LEU A 130 8.46 -1.39 9.58
N GLN A 131 7.53 -0.42 9.56
CA GLN A 131 6.98 0.13 10.80
C GLN A 131 5.70 -0.62 11.16
N TYR A 132 5.73 -1.40 12.24
CA TYR A 132 4.53 -1.94 12.88
C TYR A 132 4.33 -1.24 14.23
N GLN A 133 3.27 -0.44 14.37
CA GLN A 133 2.81 0.03 15.67
C GLN A 133 1.78 -0.96 16.20
N SER A 134 2.09 -1.66 17.29
CA SER A 134 1.11 -2.46 18.01
C SER A 134 0.13 -1.53 18.74
N GLU A 135 -1.14 -1.55 18.33
CA GLU A 135 -2.24 -0.97 19.11
C GLU A 135 -2.49 -1.92 20.28
N ASN A 136 -2.11 -1.50 21.50
CA ASN A 136 -2.12 -2.35 22.68
C ASN A 136 -3.58 -2.61 23.11
N ARG A 137 -4.04 -3.86 23.02
CA ARG A 137 -5.25 -4.30 23.73
C ARG A 137 -4.90 -4.47 25.19
N TYR A 138 -5.45 -3.60 26.03
CA TYR A 138 -5.35 -3.66 27.48
C TYR A 138 -5.91 -4.99 28.01
N TYR A 139 -5.10 -5.78 28.71
CA TYR A 139 -5.55 -6.89 29.54
C TYR A 139 -5.30 -6.52 31.02
N PRO A 140 -6.34 -6.30 31.84
CA PRO A 140 -6.17 -6.07 33.27
C PRO A 140 -5.85 -7.40 33.96
N GLY A 141 -4.73 -7.48 34.70
CA GLY A 141 -4.51 -8.62 35.60
C GLY A 141 -3.09 -8.95 36.06
N ALA A 142 -2.03 -8.25 35.65
CA ALA A 142 -0.68 -8.60 36.08
C ALA A 142 -0.23 -7.75 37.28
N THR A 143 -0.35 -8.33 38.48
CA THR A 143 0.22 -7.81 39.73
C THR A 143 1.74 -7.66 39.60
N VAL A 144 2.25 -6.44 39.79
CA VAL A 144 3.69 -6.13 39.77
C VAL A 144 4.37 -6.72 41.00
N GLY A 145 5.16 -7.77 40.78
CA GLY A 145 6.17 -8.22 41.74
C GLY A 145 7.37 -7.29 41.70
N ARG A 146 7.61 -6.57 42.80
CA ARG A 146 8.81 -5.76 43.06
C ARG A 146 10.02 -6.69 43.18
N LEU A 147 11.05 -6.50 42.36
CA LEU A 147 12.40 -6.97 42.65
C LEU A 147 13.36 -5.78 42.73
N ARG A 148 14.34 -5.94 43.60
CA ARG A 148 15.14 -4.94 44.30
C ARG A 148 16.08 -4.15 43.41
#